data_AF-A0A968XK12-F1
#
_entry.id   AF-A0A968XK12-F1
#
_cell.length_a   1.000
_cell.length_b   1.000
_cell.length_c   1.000
_cell.angle_alpha   90.00
_cell.angle_beta   90.00
_cell.angle_gamma   90.00
#
_symmetry.space_group_name_H-M   'P 1'
#
loop_
_entity.id
_entity.type
_entity.pdbx_description
1 polymer ?
#
loop_
_entity_poly.entity_id
_entity_poly.type
_entity_poly.pdbx_seq_one_letter_code
_entity_poly.pdbx_strand_id
1 'polypeptide(L)'
;MARVPSVVARNAATGVFKQILDAFPLPNSGFVAGDPADTERYTAALSYPSKVDALSFRIDQRITDKVNLFGRFNDAPSSQRFRAFPSQNNAYESNIRTVTIGSSQTFSSKLINDLRVNYSFTRGLFLFEGIEVDGSRLPDPALLFPSFAPPENAAVGIQLGTGGSNISSANLTQGKTIGTKQRQWNIVNNLTAIVGNSTS
;
A
#
# COMPACT_ATOMS: atom_id res chain seq x y z
N MET A 1 -19.06 12.24 2.87
CA MET A 1 -20.41 11.87 3.35
C MET A 1 -20.72 10.46 2.88
N ALA A 2 -21.46 9.70 3.67
CA ALA A 2 -21.88 8.34 3.36
C ALA A 2 -23.30 8.07 3.84
N ARG A 3 -23.96 7.08 3.25
CA ARG A 3 -25.16 6.47 3.83
C ARG A 3 -24.77 5.39 4.83
N VAL A 4 -25.44 5.39 5.97
CA VAL A 4 -25.28 4.40 7.04
C VAL A 4 -26.65 3.89 7.48
N PRO A 5 -26.73 2.72 8.12
CA PRO A 5 -27.99 2.24 8.71
C PRO A 5 -28.58 3.26 9.69
N SER A 6 -29.86 3.57 9.50
CA SER A 6 -30.62 4.46 10.37
C SER A 6 -30.72 3.91 11.79
N VAL A 7 -31.01 4.78 12.76
CA VAL A 7 -31.24 4.36 14.15
C VAL A 7 -32.43 3.40 14.25
N VAL A 8 -33.48 3.63 13.46
CA VAL A 8 -34.67 2.76 13.42
C VAL A 8 -34.31 1.37 12.93
N ALA A 9 -33.57 1.26 11.83
CA ALA A 9 -33.15 -0.02 11.26
C ALA A 9 -32.27 -0.81 12.23
N ARG A 10 -31.34 -0.13 12.93
CA ARG A 10 -30.52 -0.75 13.97
C ARG A 10 -31.37 -1.29 15.11
N ASN A 11 -32.33 -0.52 15.59
CA ASN A 11 -33.17 -0.93 16.73
C ASN A 11 -34.13 -2.08 16.37
N ALA A 12 -34.57 -2.15 15.11
CA ALA A 12 -35.41 -3.24 14.61
C ALA A 12 -34.63 -4.55 14.36
N ALA A 13 -33.31 -4.47 14.15
CA ALA A 13 -32.48 -5.63 13.87
C ALA A 13 -32.14 -6.43 15.14
N THR A 14 -31.98 -7.75 14.99
CA THR A 14 -31.57 -8.66 16.06
C THR A 14 -30.46 -9.60 15.58
N GLY A 15 -29.79 -10.29 16.52
CA GLY A 15 -28.77 -11.29 16.22
C GLY A 15 -27.61 -10.77 15.37
N VAL A 16 -27.21 -11.55 14.35
CA VAL A 16 -26.08 -11.23 13.46
C VAL A 16 -26.33 -9.95 12.66
N PHE A 17 -27.57 -9.70 12.23
CA PHE A 17 -27.88 -8.48 11.48
C PHE A 17 -27.68 -7.23 12.34
N LYS A 18 -28.02 -7.29 13.64
CA LYS A 18 -27.73 -6.18 14.56
C LYS A 18 -26.23 -5.87 14.61
N GLN A 19 -25.41 -6.91 14.73
CA GLN A 19 -23.94 -6.75 14.74
C GLN A 19 -23.41 -6.16 13.43
N ILE A 20 -23.96 -6.59 12.29
CA ILE A 20 -23.58 -6.04 10.98
C ILE A 20 -23.97 -4.56 10.87
N LEU A 21 -25.20 -4.19 11.23
CA LEU A 21 -25.64 -2.80 11.16
C LEU A 21 -24.86 -1.90 12.13
N ASP A 22 -24.55 -2.42 13.34
CA ASP A 22 -23.75 -1.73 14.35
C ASP A 22 -22.31 -1.47 13.92
N ALA A 23 -21.79 -2.19 12.92
CA ALA A 23 -20.45 -2.01 12.40
C ALA A 23 -20.24 -0.69 11.63
N PHE A 24 -21.32 0.04 11.34
CA PHE A 24 -21.27 1.34 10.68
C PHE A 24 -21.45 2.47 11.69
N PRO A 25 -20.80 3.64 11.51
CA PRO A 25 -20.99 4.81 12.37
C PRO A 25 -22.45 5.19 12.52
N LEU A 26 -22.82 5.73 13.68
CA LEU A 26 -24.14 6.29 13.88
C LEU A 26 -24.35 7.47 12.92
N PRO A 27 -25.55 7.64 12.36
CA PRO A 27 -25.85 8.80 11.53
C PRO A 27 -25.73 10.08 12.35
N ASN A 28 -25.13 11.11 11.74
CA ASN A 28 -25.03 12.45 12.32
C ASN A 28 -25.70 13.52 11.43
N SER A 29 -26.37 13.06 10.38
CA SER A 29 -27.17 13.84 9.46
C SER A 29 -28.41 13.02 9.11
N GLY A 30 -29.57 13.67 9.16
CA GLY A 30 -30.86 12.98 8.98
C GLY A 30 -31.08 12.44 7.57
N PHE A 31 -32.20 11.77 7.40
CA PHE A 31 -32.72 11.34 6.10
C PHE A 31 -32.91 12.52 5.14
N VAL A 32 -32.57 12.32 3.87
CA VAL A 32 -32.86 13.27 2.79
C VAL A 32 -33.75 12.61 1.75
N ALA A 33 -34.75 13.35 1.24
CA ALA A 33 -35.67 12.84 0.23
C ALA A 33 -34.91 12.21 -0.96
N GLY A 34 -35.26 10.96 -1.28
CA GLY A 34 -34.58 10.16 -2.30
C GLY A 34 -33.46 9.25 -1.76
N ASP A 35 -33.14 9.30 -0.47
CA ASP A 35 -32.34 8.25 0.16
C ASP A 35 -33.16 6.96 0.30
N PRO A 36 -32.51 5.77 0.23
CA PRO A 36 -33.17 4.50 0.49
C PRO A 36 -33.80 4.46 1.89
N ALA A 37 -34.90 3.72 2.01
CA ALA A 37 -35.46 3.39 3.32
C ALA A 37 -34.40 2.77 4.23
N ASP A 38 -34.57 2.94 5.54
CA ASP A 38 -33.68 2.39 6.58
C ASP A 38 -32.25 2.95 6.57
N THR A 39 -31.97 3.99 5.80
CA THR A 39 -30.67 4.68 5.77
C THR A 39 -30.76 6.13 6.20
N GLU A 40 -29.69 6.59 6.85
CA GLU A 40 -29.45 8.00 7.20
C GLU A 40 -28.01 8.38 6.79
N ARG A 41 -27.61 9.63 7.01
CA ARG A 41 -26.32 10.14 6.52
C ARG A 41 -25.30 10.28 7.64
N TYR A 42 -24.05 10.01 7.29
CA TYR A 42 -22.90 10.24 8.13
C TYR A 42 -21.87 11.10 7.40
N THR A 43 -21.39 12.14 8.07
CA THR A 43 -20.39 13.07 7.56
C THR A 43 -19.26 13.21 8.57
N ALA A 44 -18.03 13.00 8.13
CA ALA A 44 -16.84 13.18 8.95
C ALA A 44 -15.77 13.95 8.18
N ALA A 45 -15.00 14.74 8.92
CA ALA A 45 -13.74 15.28 8.45
C ALA A 45 -12.65 14.21 8.65
N LEU A 46 -11.92 13.89 7.59
CA LEU A 46 -10.94 12.80 7.58
C LEU A 46 -9.55 13.36 7.32
N SER A 47 -8.55 12.73 7.94
CA SER A 47 -7.14 13.00 7.69
C SER A 47 -6.47 11.72 7.20
N TYR A 48 -5.58 11.86 6.22
CA TYR A 48 -4.89 10.73 5.58
C TYR A 48 -3.38 10.88 5.78
N PRO A 49 -2.85 10.48 6.95
CA PRO A 49 -1.42 10.58 7.21
C PRO A 49 -0.64 9.65 6.28
N SER A 50 0.49 10.15 5.77
CA SER A 50 1.48 9.38 5.01
C SER A 50 2.87 9.61 5.57
N LYS A 51 3.73 8.61 5.40
CA LYS A 51 5.12 8.61 5.86
C LYS A 51 6.03 8.03 4.79
N VAL A 52 7.17 8.68 4.58
CA VAL A 52 8.25 8.19 3.71
C VAL A 52 9.56 8.46 4.42
N ASP A 53 10.33 7.41 4.68
CA ASP A 53 11.70 7.51 5.17
C ASP A 53 12.63 6.88 4.14
N ALA A 54 13.73 7.54 3.79
CA ALA A 54 14.69 6.99 2.84
C ALA A 54 16.11 7.06 3.39
N LEU A 55 16.79 5.92 3.37
CA LEU A 55 18.20 5.79 3.70
C LEU A 55 18.97 5.40 2.44
N SER A 56 20.02 6.15 2.11
CA SER A 56 20.96 5.77 1.05
C SER A 56 22.39 6.00 1.50
N PHE A 57 23.26 5.04 1.16
CA PHE A 57 24.70 5.17 1.33
C PHE A 57 25.43 4.77 0.05
N ARG A 58 26.60 5.36 -0.15
CA ARG A 58 27.50 5.07 -1.26
C ARG A 58 28.93 5.01 -0.77
N ILE A 59 29.68 4.04 -1.29
CA ILE A 59 31.12 3.90 -1.07
C ILE A 59 31.77 3.81 -2.45
N ASP A 60 32.83 4.57 -2.62
CA ASP A 60 33.69 4.55 -3.80
C ASP A 60 35.10 4.17 -3.34
N GLN A 61 35.75 3.26 -4.05
CA GLN A 61 37.08 2.81 -3.73
C GLN A 61 37.93 2.63 -4.99
N ARG A 62 39.07 3.31 -5.01
CA ARG A 62 40.14 3.04 -5.96
C ARG A 62 40.98 1.88 -5.44
N ILE A 63 40.84 0.71 -6.07
CA ILE A 63 41.57 -0.51 -5.68
C ILE A 63 42.99 -0.46 -6.20
N THR A 64 43.16 0.02 -7.43
CA THR A 64 44.45 0.33 -8.06
C THR A 64 44.28 1.57 -8.92
N ASP A 65 45.36 2.11 -9.51
CA ASP A 65 45.27 3.22 -10.46
C ASP A 65 44.47 2.89 -11.73
N LYS A 66 44.16 1.61 -11.95
CA LYS A 66 43.44 1.09 -13.11
C LYS A 66 42.04 0.56 -12.78
N VAL A 67 41.69 0.40 -11.50
CA VAL A 67 40.44 -0.23 -11.09
C VAL A 67 39.75 0.60 -10.02
N ASN A 68 38.57 1.10 -10.36
CA ASN A 68 37.67 1.78 -9.44
C ASN A 68 36.42 0.92 -9.22
N LEU A 69 36.01 0.79 -7.97
CA LEU A 69 34.78 0.13 -7.58
C LEU A 69 33.86 1.13 -6.88
N PHE A 70 32.56 0.92 -7.02
CA PHE A 70 31.59 1.58 -6.17
C PHE A 70 30.47 0.63 -5.76
N GLY A 71 29.93 0.89 -4.57
CA GLY A 71 28.73 0.26 -4.05
C GLY A 71 27.73 1.34 -3.66
N ARG A 72 26.45 1.12 -3.97
CA ARG A 72 25.34 1.94 -3.48
C ARG A 72 24.25 1.06 -2.92
N PHE A 73 23.70 1.46 -1.77
CA PHE A 73 22.51 0.88 -1.20
C PHE A 73 21.44 1.95 -1.00
N ASN A 74 20.19 1.55 -1.10
CA ASN A 74 19.03 2.36 -0.78
C ASN A 74 17.96 1.49 -0.11
N ASP A 75 17.38 1.95 0.99
CA ASP A 75 16.18 1.41 1.64
C ASP A 75 15.18 2.56 1.78
N ALA A 76 14.01 2.43 1.17
CA ALA A 76 12.99 3.47 1.11
C ALA A 76 11.62 2.92 1.48
N PRO A 77 11.36 2.67 2.78
CA PRO A 77 10.01 2.36 3.26
C PRO A 77 9.07 3.57 3.14
N SER A 78 7.83 3.28 2.79
CA SER A 78 6.72 4.21 2.86
C SER A 78 5.47 3.54 3.41
N SER A 79 4.63 4.34 4.06
CA SER A 79 3.32 3.89 4.51
C SER A 79 2.29 5.00 4.38
N GLN A 80 1.04 4.60 4.20
CA GLN A 80 -0.09 5.51 4.16
C GLN A 80 -1.25 4.85 4.88
N ARG A 81 -1.94 5.62 5.73
CA ARG A 81 -3.24 5.24 6.26
C ARG A 81 -4.28 6.22 5.75
N PHE A 82 -5.37 5.69 5.21
CA PHE A 82 -6.45 6.52 4.71
C PHE A 82 -7.80 5.88 4.97
N ARG A 83 -8.81 6.70 5.24
CA ARG A 83 -10.16 6.22 5.48
C ARG A 83 -10.92 6.18 4.15
N ALA A 84 -10.98 5.00 3.52
CA ALA A 84 -11.70 4.81 2.25
C ALA A 84 -13.21 4.91 2.41
N PHE A 85 -13.73 4.47 3.57
CA PHE A 85 -15.13 4.54 3.95
C PHE A 85 -15.25 4.89 5.43
N PRO A 86 -16.36 5.48 5.89
CA PRO A 86 -16.55 5.86 7.29
C PRO A 86 -16.18 4.78 8.32
N SER A 87 -16.46 3.51 8.02
CA SER A 87 -16.26 2.36 8.91
C SER A 87 -14.91 1.68 8.74
N GLN A 88 -14.01 2.20 7.90
CA GLN A 88 -12.83 1.46 7.46
C GLN A 88 -11.62 2.35 7.18
N ASN A 89 -10.50 2.02 7.82
CA ASN A 89 -9.18 2.51 7.46
C ASN A 89 -8.46 1.49 6.60
N ASN A 90 -7.85 1.98 5.53
CA ASN A 90 -6.95 1.22 4.69
C ASN A 90 -5.52 1.61 5.04
N ALA A 91 -4.67 0.59 5.17
CA ALA A 91 -3.25 0.78 5.36
C ALA A 91 -2.51 0.22 4.14
N TYR A 92 -1.69 1.07 3.53
CA TYR A 92 -0.75 0.68 2.49
C TYR A 92 0.67 0.81 3.03
N GLU A 93 1.48 -0.21 2.81
CA GLU A 93 2.91 -0.19 3.11
C GLU A 93 3.68 -0.62 1.87
N SER A 94 4.75 0.08 1.57
CA SER A 94 5.69 -0.28 0.51
C SER A 94 7.11 -0.17 1.03
N ASN A 95 7.99 -1.06 0.57
CA ASN A 95 9.41 -0.89 0.77
C ASN A 95 10.15 -1.26 -0.51
N ILE A 96 10.99 -0.34 -0.97
CA ILE A 96 11.91 -0.54 -2.09
C ILE A 96 13.34 -0.53 -1.57
N ARG A 97 14.04 -1.63 -1.83
CA ARG A 97 15.47 -1.79 -1.57
C ARG A 97 16.22 -1.93 -2.88
N THR A 98 17.30 -1.18 -3.04
CA THR A 98 18.19 -1.34 -4.19
C THR A 98 19.64 -1.48 -3.74
N VAL A 99 20.36 -2.37 -4.43
CA VAL A 99 21.80 -2.55 -4.31
C VAL A 99 22.38 -2.38 -5.70
N THR A 100 23.35 -1.49 -5.83
CA THR A 100 24.15 -1.36 -7.06
C THR A 100 25.61 -1.60 -6.73
N ILE A 101 26.26 -2.41 -7.54
CA ILE A 101 27.71 -2.56 -7.56
C ILE A 101 28.18 -2.19 -8.96
N GLY A 102 29.28 -1.45 -9.06
CA GLY A 102 29.92 -1.20 -10.34
C GLY A 102 31.44 -1.19 -10.26
N SER A 103 32.05 -1.42 -11.42
CA SER A 103 33.49 -1.49 -11.61
C SER A 103 33.86 -0.78 -12.90
N SER A 104 34.89 0.05 -12.84
CA SER A 104 35.54 0.63 -14.02
C SER A 104 36.99 0.15 -14.05
N GLN A 105 37.41 -0.42 -15.18
CA GLN A 105 38.69 -1.10 -15.36
C GLN A 105 39.41 -0.54 -16.59
N THR A 106 40.56 0.06 -16.38
CA THR A 106 41.43 0.58 -17.45
C THR A 106 42.55 -0.43 -17.72
N PHE A 107 42.40 -1.24 -18.76
CA PHE A 107 43.43 -2.19 -19.16
C PHE A 107 44.62 -1.48 -19.84
N SER A 108 44.34 -0.48 -20.68
CA SER A 108 45.32 0.42 -21.29
C SER A 108 44.71 1.79 -21.56
N SER A 109 45.50 2.77 -22.02
CA SER A 109 44.99 4.08 -22.47
C SER A 109 44.00 3.99 -23.64
N LYS A 110 43.89 2.82 -24.27
CA LYS A 110 43.01 2.54 -25.41
C LYS A 110 41.95 1.48 -25.10
N LEU A 111 41.89 0.93 -23.88
CA LEU A 111 40.97 -0.16 -23.55
C LEU A 111 40.41 -0.01 -22.13
N ILE A 112 39.10 0.24 -22.04
CA ILE A 112 38.37 0.46 -20.80
C ILE A 112 37.14 -0.45 -20.75
N ASN A 113 36.85 -1.03 -19.60
CA ASN A 113 35.64 -1.81 -19.33
C ASN A 113 34.88 -1.23 -18.14
N ASP A 114 33.57 -1.08 -18.29
CA ASP A 114 32.66 -0.64 -17.23
C ASP A 114 31.56 -1.68 -17.03
N LEU A 115 31.47 -2.22 -15.82
CA LEU A 115 30.44 -3.17 -15.40
C LEU A 115 29.55 -2.51 -14.34
N ARG A 116 28.23 -2.67 -14.48
CA ARG A 116 27.25 -2.29 -13.46
C ARG A 116 26.22 -3.39 -13.26
N VAL A 117 26.02 -3.75 -12.00
CA VAL A 117 24.99 -4.69 -11.57
C VAL A 117 24.05 -3.95 -10.62
N ASN A 118 22.75 -4.00 -10.91
CA ASN A 118 21.69 -3.47 -10.07
C ASN A 118 20.76 -4.61 -9.65
N TYR A 119 20.47 -4.68 -8.36
CA TYR A 119 19.45 -5.54 -7.79
C TYR A 119 18.40 -4.67 -7.11
N SER A 120 17.12 -4.94 -7.35
CA SER A 120 16.02 -4.30 -6.63
C SER A 120 15.09 -5.35 -6.04
N PHE A 121 14.58 -5.01 -4.85
CA PHE A 121 13.53 -5.73 -4.15
C PHE A 121 12.43 -4.75 -3.77
N THR A 122 11.20 -5.08 -4.13
CA THR A 122 10.03 -4.31 -3.74
C THR A 122 9.06 -5.22 -3.00
N ARG A 123 8.51 -4.73 -1.90
CA ARG A 123 7.39 -5.34 -1.19
C ARG A 123 6.27 -4.34 -1.05
N GLY A 124 5.05 -4.73 -1.41
CA GLY A 124 3.84 -3.99 -1.11
C GLY A 124 2.92 -4.81 -0.20
N LEU A 125 2.24 -4.15 0.71
CA LEU A 125 1.17 -4.72 1.55
C LEU A 125 0.00 -3.74 1.57
N PHE A 126 -1.21 -4.30 1.54
CA PHE A 126 -2.42 -3.53 1.69
C PHE A 126 -3.37 -4.26 2.65
N LEU A 127 -3.87 -3.54 3.65
CA LEU A 127 -4.74 -4.04 4.72
C LEU A 127 -6.04 -3.25 4.72
N PHE A 128 -7.15 -3.96 4.94
CA PHE A 128 -8.46 -3.38 5.20
C PHE A 128 -8.77 -3.54 6.69
N GLU A 129 -8.88 -2.44 7.40
CA GLU A 129 -9.09 -2.41 8.85
C GLU A 129 -10.43 -1.74 9.14
N GLY A 130 -11.38 -2.54 9.64
CA GLY A 130 -12.60 -1.99 10.24
C GLY A 130 -12.24 -1.14 11.46
N ILE A 131 -12.99 -0.08 11.70
CA ILE A 131 -12.76 0.81 12.85
C ILE A 131 -14.05 1.10 13.60
N GLU A 132 -13.91 1.14 14.92
CA GLU A 132 -14.95 1.56 15.84
C GLU A 132 -14.87 3.08 16.03
N VAL A 133 -15.83 3.79 15.48
CA VAL A 133 -15.88 5.26 15.47
C VAL A 133 -17.33 5.73 15.49
N ASP A 134 -17.59 6.81 16.20
CA ASP A 134 -18.88 7.49 16.27
C ASP A 134 -20.03 6.51 16.56
N GLY A 135 -19.80 5.62 17.53
CA GLY A 135 -20.76 4.64 18.02
C GLY A 135 -20.80 3.31 17.25
N SER A 136 -19.95 3.12 16.22
CA SER A 136 -19.86 1.80 15.59
C SER A 136 -19.16 0.76 16.47
N ARG A 137 -19.54 -0.50 16.28
CA ARG A 137 -18.92 -1.68 16.91
C ARG A 137 -18.72 -2.78 15.89
N LEU A 138 -17.51 -3.29 15.77
CA LEU A 138 -17.22 -4.32 14.77
C LEU A 138 -17.92 -5.64 15.12
N PRO A 139 -18.37 -6.43 14.12
CA PRO A 139 -18.92 -7.75 14.37
C PRO A 139 -17.85 -8.68 14.92
N ASP A 140 -18.27 -9.74 15.61
CA ASP A 140 -17.35 -10.82 16.00
C ASP A 140 -16.58 -11.33 14.77
N PRO A 141 -15.23 -11.37 14.79
CA PRO A 141 -14.43 -11.89 13.68
C PRO A 141 -14.85 -13.29 13.21
N ALA A 142 -15.35 -14.15 14.11
CA ALA A 142 -15.83 -15.49 13.76
C ALA A 142 -17.09 -15.48 12.86
N LEU A 143 -17.84 -14.36 12.82
CA LEU A 143 -18.96 -14.17 11.89
C LEU A 143 -18.48 -13.83 10.48
N LEU A 144 -17.29 -13.24 10.36
CA LEU A 144 -16.75 -12.76 9.09
C LEU A 144 -15.77 -13.77 8.50
N PHE A 145 -14.92 -14.35 9.33
CA PHE A 145 -13.82 -15.20 8.92
C PHE A 145 -14.05 -16.63 9.40
N PRO A 146 -14.35 -17.58 8.49
CA PRO A 146 -14.37 -18.99 8.85
C PRO A 146 -12.94 -19.47 9.15
N SER A 147 -12.81 -20.57 9.91
CA SER A 147 -11.51 -21.09 10.35
C SER A 147 -10.53 -21.43 9.22
N PHE A 148 -11.02 -21.74 8.01
CA PHE A 148 -10.20 -22.02 6.84
C PHE A 148 -9.72 -20.76 6.10
N ALA A 149 -10.31 -19.60 6.38
CA ALA A 149 -9.99 -18.32 5.71
C ALA A 149 -9.84 -17.21 6.76
N PRO A 150 -8.78 -17.25 7.59
CA PRO A 150 -8.56 -16.26 8.62
C PRO A 150 -8.13 -14.90 8.01
N PRO A 151 -8.29 -13.78 8.74
CA PRO A 151 -8.11 -12.41 8.21
C PRO A 151 -6.70 -12.10 7.69
N GLU A 152 -5.68 -12.87 8.06
CA GLU A 152 -4.31 -12.75 7.54
C GLU A 152 -4.16 -13.17 6.07
N ASN A 153 -5.10 -13.96 5.56
CA ASN A 153 -5.07 -14.57 4.23
C ASN A 153 -6.35 -14.33 3.41
N ALA A 154 -7.37 -13.71 4.00
CA ALA A 154 -8.64 -13.40 3.36
C ALA A 154 -9.08 -11.97 3.66
N ALA A 155 -9.98 -11.48 2.81
CA ALA A 155 -10.70 -10.23 3.04
C ALA A 155 -12.19 -10.47 2.86
N VAL A 156 -13.00 -9.80 3.69
CA VAL A 156 -14.45 -9.88 3.68
C VAL A 156 -14.99 -8.46 3.57
N GLY A 157 -15.86 -8.25 2.59
CA GLY A 157 -16.52 -6.96 2.35
C GLY A 157 -18.01 -7.05 2.62
N ILE A 158 -18.52 -6.14 3.44
CA ILE A 158 -19.94 -5.90 3.66
C ILE A 158 -20.27 -4.53 3.07
N GLN A 159 -21.20 -4.51 2.14
CA GLN A 159 -21.70 -3.28 1.55
C GLN A 159 -23.22 -3.21 1.71
N LEU A 160 -23.69 -2.14 2.34
CA LEU A 160 -25.11 -1.86 2.52
C LEU A 160 -25.53 -0.75 1.56
N GLY A 161 -26.49 -1.08 0.69
CA GLY A 161 -27.06 -0.17 -0.29
C GLY A 161 -26.10 0.28 -1.40
N THR A 162 -26.60 1.17 -2.25
CA THR A 162 -25.85 1.77 -3.35
C THR A 162 -25.44 3.20 -2.99
N GLY A 163 -24.22 3.57 -3.40
CA GLY A 163 -23.78 4.96 -3.40
C GLY A 163 -24.54 5.80 -4.42
N GLY A 164 -24.35 7.11 -4.38
CA GLY A 164 -24.86 8.06 -5.36
C GLY A 164 -23.84 9.17 -5.61
N SER A 165 -24.19 10.13 -6.48
CA SER A 165 -23.34 11.30 -6.69
C SER A 165 -23.04 12.00 -5.35
N ASN A 166 -21.76 12.09 -4.99
CA ASN A 166 -21.24 12.68 -3.74
C ASN A 166 -21.57 11.96 -2.41
N ILE A 167 -22.12 10.74 -2.44
CA ILE A 167 -22.46 9.97 -1.24
C ILE A 167 -22.00 8.53 -1.41
N SER A 168 -21.08 8.07 -0.56
CA SER A 168 -20.64 6.67 -0.59
C SER A 168 -21.68 5.75 0.05
N SER A 169 -21.66 4.47 -0.35
CA SER A 169 -22.38 3.41 0.38
C SER A 169 -21.79 3.20 1.77
N ALA A 170 -22.55 2.55 2.64
CA ALA A 170 -22.01 1.95 3.85
C ALA A 170 -21.15 0.76 3.44
N ASN A 171 -19.84 0.87 3.59
CA ASN A 171 -18.91 -0.20 3.29
C ASN A 171 -18.00 -0.48 4.49
N LEU A 172 -17.80 -1.76 4.75
CA LEU A 172 -16.86 -2.30 5.71
C LEU A 172 -16.15 -3.47 5.05
N THR A 173 -14.87 -3.32 4.80
CA THR A 173 -13.98 -4.40 4.40
C THR A 173 -13.00 -4.65 5.53
N GLN A 174 -12.82 -5.92 5.88
CA GLN A 174 -11.87 -6.35 6.88
C GLN A 174 -10.94 -7.42 6.31
N GLY A 175 -9.72 -7.47 6.81
CA GLY A 175 -8.73 -8.48 6.47
C GLY A 175 -7.67 -7.96 5.51
N LYS A 176 -7.00 -8.88 4.81
CA LYS A 176 -5.79 -8.59 4.05
C LYS A 176 -5.96 -8.95 2.58
N THR A 177 -5.48 -8.08 1.70
CA THR A 177 -5.39 -8.38 0.26
C THR A 177 -3.99 -8.89 -0.10
N ILE A 178 -3.80 -9.22 -1.38
CA ILE A 178 -2.55 -9.76 -1.91
C ILE A 178 -1.43 -8.76 -1.70
N GLY A 179 -0.39 -9.17 -0.97
CA GLY A 179 0.87 -8.44 -0.91
C GLY A 179 1.71 -8.73 -2.15
N THR A 180 2.43 -7.73 -2.66
CA THR A 180 3.36 -7.91 -3.77
C THR A 180 4.78 -8.13 -3.24
N LYS A 181 5.54 -9.02 -3.87
CA LYS A 181 6.97 -9.17 -3.67
C LYS A 181 7.61 -9.31 -5.04
N GLN A 182 8.45 -8.36 -5.42
CA GLN A 182 9.14 -8.35 -6.70
C GLN A 182 10.64 -8.28 -6.48
N ARG A 183 11.39 -8.99 -7.32
CA ARG A 183 12.86 -8.97 -7.38
C ARG A 183 13.26 -8.76 -8.83
N GLN A 184 14.20 -7.86 -9.08
CA GLN A 184 14.69 -7.59 -10.43
C GLN A 184 16.21 -7.44 -10.42
N TRP A 185 16.84 -8.00 -11.44
CA TRP A 185 18.27 -7.87 -11.72
C TRP A 185 18.46 -7.11 -13.03
N ASN A 186 19.49 -6.27 -13.07
CA ASN A 186 19.94 -5.61 -14.28
C ASN A 186 21.47 -5.63 -14.30
N ILE A 187 22.05 -6.12 -15.39
CA ILE A 187 23.50 -6.22 -15.59
C ILE A 187 23.80 -5.51 -16.90
N VAL A 188 24.72 -4.55 -16.85
CA VAL A 188 25.17 -3.78 -18.02
C VAL A 188 26.69 -3.81 -18.04
N ASN A 189 27.26 -4.16 -19.18
CA ASN A 189 28.70 -4.15 -19.42
C ASN A 189 29.00 -3.33 -20.67
N ASN A 190 29.95 -2.40 -20.57
CA ASN A 190 30.44 -1.62 -21.70
C ASN A 190 31.95 -1.85 -21.87
N LEU A 191 32.41 -2.05 -23.11
CA LEU A 191 33.81 -2.21 -23.45
C LEU A 191 34.16 -1.19 -24.54
N THR A 192 35.10 -0.31 -24.24
CA THR A 192 35.54 0.75 -25.17
C THR A 192 36.97 0.47 -25.60
N ALA A 193 37.21 0.44 -26.92
CA ALA A 193 38.52 0.26 -27.52
C ALA A 193 38.82 1.36 -28.55
N ILE A 194 40.02 1.95 -28.51
CA ILE A 194 40.48 2.91 -29.51
C ILE A 194 41.46 2.19 -30.45
N VAL A 195 41.08 2.06 -31.72
CA VAL A 195 41.93 1.50 -32.77
C VAL A 195 42.32 2.63 -33.72
N GLY A 196 43.62 2.91 -33.82
CA GLY A 196 44.16 3.91 -34.72
C GLY A 196 45.55 3.50 -35.22
N ASN A 197 45.68 3.39 -36.54
CA ASN A 197 46.96 3.37 -37.24
C ASN A 197 47.27 4.80 -37.66
N SER A 198 48.21 5.45 -36.99
CA SER A 198 48.87 6.63 -37.54
C SER A 198 50.15 6.15 -38.22
N THR A 199 50.07 5.87 -39.51
CA THR A 199 51.25 5.88 -40.38
C THR A 199 51.56 7.34 -40.68
N SER A 200 52.57 7.87 -39.98
CA SER A 200 53.30 9.06 -40.39
C SER A 200 54.25 8.72 -41.54
#